data_AF-A0A2G5RHB4-F1
#
_entry.id   AF-A0A2G5RHB4-F1
#
_cell.length_a   1.000
_cell.length_b   1.000
_cell.length_c   1.000
_cell.angle_alpha   90.00
_cell.angle_beta   90.00
_cell.angle_gamma   90.00
#
_symmetry.space_group_name_H-M   'P 1'
#
loop_
_entity.id
_entity.type
_entity.pdbx_description
1 polymer ?
#
loop_
_entity_poly.entity_id
_entity_poly.type
_entity_poly.pdbx_seq_one_letter_code
_entity_poly.pdbx_strand_id
1 'polypeptide(L)'
;MMNAFPQGTVHEAAEDLQTAVRSDQKVLELWAGLTPLGRNEFICWVDDAKQAATRQRRIQRTLEELLEGKKRPCCWAGCIHRTDKAPGRWQQAVLIDGKGKGDR
;
A
#
# COMPACT_ATOMS: atom_id res chain seq x y z
N MET A 1 23.89 11.94 -3.58
CA MET A 1 22.86 11.53 -2.60
C MET A 1 21.74 10.87 -3.37
N MET A 2 21.54 9.56 -3.25
CA MET A 2 20.36 8.92 -3.83
C MET A 2 19.15 9.41 -3.02
N ASN A 3 18.28 10.23 -3.61
CA ASN A 3 17.05 10.65 -2.95
C ASN A 3 16.28 9.39 -2.52
N ALA A 4 16.25 9.14 -1.21
CA ALA A 4 15.53 8.01 -0.64
C ALA A 4 14.04 8.14 -0.98
N PHE A 5 13.43 7.06 -1.48
CA PHE A 5 12.01 7.03 -1.75
C PHE A 5 11.23 7.08 -0.42
N PRO A 6 10.23 7.99 -0.26
CA PRO A 6 9.45 8.05 0.98
C PRO A 6 8.70 6.74 1.23
N GLN A 7 8.99 6.07 2.34
CA GLN A 7 8.39 4.78 2.72
C GLN A 7 7.18 4.93 3.67
N GLY A 8 6.49 3.82 3.89
CA GLY A 8 5.43 3.70 4.90
C GLY A 8 5.98 3.62 6.33
N THR A 9 5.10 3.32 7.29
CA THR A 9 5.47 3.15 8.71
C THR A 9 5.98 1.75 9.02
N VAL A 10 5.31 0.72 8.51
CA VAL A 10 5.66 -0.70 8.69
C VAL A 10 5.99 -1.39 7.37
N HIS A 11 5.56 -0.83 6.24
CA HIS A 11 5.83 -1.36 4.92
C HIS A 11 6.74 -0.44 4.10
N GLU A 12 7.65 -1.05 3.37
CA GLU A 12 8.47 -0.40 2.35
C GLU A 12 7.92 -0.73 0.96
N ALA A 13 7.82 0.29 0.11
CA ALA A 13 7.40 0.10 -1.27
C ALA A 13 8.42 -0.74 -2.03
N ALA A 14 7.96 -1.81 -2.69
CA ALA A 14 8.81 -2.57 -3.60
C ALA A 14 9.17 -1.76 -4.86
N GLU A 15 10.19 -2.23 -5.59
CA GLU A 15 10.78 -1.53 -6.73
C GLU A 15 9.78 -1.19 -7.84
N ASP A 16 8.81 -2.05 -8.11
CA ASP A 16 7.81 -1.84 -9.16
C ASP A 16 6.87 -0.67 -8.84
N LEU A 17 6.42 -0.56 -7.59
CA LEU A 17 5.66 0.58 -7.11
C LEU A 17 6.52 1.85 -7.10
N GLN A 18 7.77 1.76 -6.63
CA GLN A 18 8.69 2.92 -6.65
C GLN A 18 8.91 3.43 -8.06
N THR A 19 9.11 2.53 -9.02
CA THR A 19 9.33 2.86 -10.44
C THR A 19 8.10 3.54 -11.03
N ALA A 20 6.90 2.99 -10.79
CA ALA A 20 5.65 3.56 -11.27
C ALA A 20 5.33 4.94 -10.66
N VAL A 21 5.62 5.14 -9.37
CA VAL A 21 5.44 6.45 -8.73
C VAL A 21 6.47 7.47 -9.24
N ARG A 22 7.71 7.04 -9.48
CA ARG A 22 8.78 7.91 -10.01
C ARG A 22 8.64 8.26 -11.48
N SER A 23 7.87 7.50 -12.26
CA SER A 23 7.66 7.80 -13.69
C SER A 23 6.83 9.05 -13.94
N ASP A 24 6.09 9.54 -12.94
CA ASP A 24 5.34 10.78 -13.01
C ASP A 24 5.71 11.69 -11.83
N GLN A 25 6.32 12.84 -12.14
CA GLN A 25 6.78 13.81 -11.14
C GLN A 25 5.64 14.31 -10.23
N LYS A 26 4.44 14.51 -10.80
CA LYS A 26 3.27 14.96 -10.02
C LYS A 26 2.82 13.87 -9.04
N VAL A 27 2.83 12.61 -9.47
CA VAL A 27 2.50 11.49 -8.59
C VAL A 27 3.54 11.33 -7.48
N LEU A 28 4.83 11.48 -7.81
CA LEU A 28 5.90 11.44 -6.82
C LEU A 28 5.75 12.52 -5.73
N GLU A 29 5.40 13.75 -6.13
CA GLU A 29 5.13 14.84 -5.18
C GLU A 29 3.92 14.56 -4.30
N LEU A 30 2.84 14.04 -4.88
CA LEU A 30 1.64 13.64 -4.14
C LEU A 30 1.94 12.51 -3.15
N TRP A 31 2.74 11.53 -3.56
CA TRP A 31 3.21 10.43 -2.72
C TRP A 31 4.08 10.91 -1.55
N ALA A 32 5.05 11.79 -1.83
CA ALA A 32 5.90 12.40 -0.82
C ALA A 32 5.09 13.23 0.18
N GLY A 33 4.04 13.91 -0.30
CA GLY A 33 3.11 14.70 0.52
C GLY A 33 2.10 13.89 1.35
N LEU A 34 2.01 12.57 1.16
CA LEU A 34 1.23 11.72 2.06
C LEU A 34 1.87 11.67 3.46
N THR A 35 1.07 11.36 4.47
CA THR A 35 1.63 10.93 5.76
C THR A 35 2.33 9.57 5.59
N PRO A 36 3.30 9.22 6.46
CA PRO A 36 3.87 7.87 6.47
C PRO A 36 2.80 6.77 6.53
N LEU A 37 1.72 7.01 7.28
CA LEU A 37 0.58 6.10 7.35
C LEU A 37 -0.18 6.02 6.02
N GLY A 38 -0.42 7.13 5.32
CA GLY A 38 -1.07 7.12 4.01
C GLY A 38 -0.30 6.29 2.98
N ARG A 39 1.03 6.43 2.94
CA ARG A 39 1.90 5.56 2.12
C ARG A 39 1.78 4.10 2.54
N ASN A 40 1.84 3.85 3.84
CA ASN A 40 1.73 2.50 4.40
C ASN A 40 0.45 1.77 3.95
N GLU A 41 -0.69 2.48 3.88
CA GLU A 41 -1.95 1.92 3.41
C GLU A 41 -1.89 1.49 1.94
N PHE A 42 -1.33 2.33 1.05
CA PHE A 42 -1.15 1.97 -0.37
C PHE A 42 -0.17 0.81 -0.55
N ILE A 43 0.96 0.83 0.16
CA ILE A 43 1.97 -0.23 0.07
C ILE A 43 1.36 -1.56 0.51
N CYS A 44 0.75 -1.62 1.71
CA CYS A 44 0.13 -2.83 2.22
C CYS A 44 -0.95 -3.37 1.27
N TRP A 45 -1.75 -2.48 0.66
CA TRP A 45 -2.79 -2.87 -0.28
C TRP A 45 -2.19 -3.44 -1.57
N VAL A 46 -1.14 -2.85 -2.13
CA VAL A 46 -0.45 -3.37 -3.31
C VAL A 46 0.20 -4.73 -3.01
N ASP A 47 0.86 -4.86 -1.85
CA ASP A 47 1.57 -6.08 -1.44
C ASP A 47 0.64 -7.24 -1.04
N ASP A 48 -0.58 -6.95 -0.62
CA ASP A 48 -1.59 -7.98 -0.35
C ASP A 48 -2.03 -8.74 -1.61
N ALA A 49 -1.74 -8.22 -2.81
CA ALA A 49 -2.09 -8.89 -4.06
C ALA A 49 -1.26 -10.17 -4.28
N LYS A 50 -1.91 -11.34 -4.18
CA LYS A 50 -1.28 -12.65 -4.43
C LYS A 50 -0.95 -12.92 -5.91
N GLN A 51 -1.67 -12.28 -6.83
CA GLN A 51 -1.49 -12.47 -8.28
C GLN A 51 -0.82 -11.25 -8.90
N ALA A 52 0.16 -11.48 -9.78
CA ALA A 52 0.89 -10.41 -10.47
C ALA A 52 -0.02 -9.44 -11.24
N ALA A 53 -1.03 -9.95 -11.95
CA ALA A 53 -2.00 -9.11 -12.65
C ALA A 53 -2.80 -8.19 -11.71
N THR A 54 -3.16 -8.68 -10.53
CA THR A 54 -3.84 -7.87 -9.50
C THR A 54 -2.90 -6.82 -8.93
N ARG A 55 -1.64 -7.18 -8.66
CA ARG A 55 -0.62 -6.24 -8.20
C ARG A 55 -0.44 -5.09 -9.18
N GLN A 56 -0.25 -5.38 -10.47
CA GLN A 56 -0.10 -4.37 -11.52
C GLN A 56 -1.32 -3.45 -11.61
N ARG A 57 -2.54 -4.01 -11.53
CA ARG A 57 -3.77 -3.20 -11.48
C ARG A 57 -3.83 -2.29 -10.25
N ARG A 58 -3.42 -2.78 -9.06
CA ARG A 58 -3.39 -1.96 -7.82
C ARG A 58 -2.34 -0.86 -7.90
N ILE A 59 -1.20 -1.10 -8.55
CA ILE A 59 -0.18 -0.07 -8.81
C ILE A 59 -0.77 1.05 -9.68
N GLN A 60 -1.38 0.71 -10.83
CA GLN A 60 -2.01 1.70 -11.70
C GLN A 60 -3.09 2.50 -10.98
N ARG A 61 -3.98 1.81 -10.25
CA ARG A 61 -4.99 2.48 -9.41
C ARG A 61 -4.38 3.37 -8.33
N THR A 62 -3.22 3.03 -7.77
CA THR A 62 -2.54 3.91 -6.81
C THR A 62 -2.18 5.23 -7.46
N LEU A 63 -1.63 5.22 -8.68
CA LEU A 63 -1.32 6.45 -9.42
C LEU A 63 -2.58 7.30 -9.69
N GLU A 64 -3.64 6.66 -10.19
CA GLU A 64 -4.94 7.30 -10.46
C GLU A 64 -5.54 7.93 -9.20
N GLU A 65 -5.60 7.17 -8.10
CA GLU A 65 -6.19 7.62 -6.85
C GLU A 65 -5.40 8.78 -6.21
N LEU A 66 -4.07 8.81 -6.37
CA LEU A 66 -3.26 9.94 -5.93
C LEU A 66 -3.59 11.19 -6.74
N LEU A 67 -3.73 11.07 -8.07
CA LEU A 67 -4.10 12.17 -8.95
C LEU A 67 -5.51 12.69 -8.68
N GLU A 68 -6.42 11.82 -8.24
CA GLU A 68 -7.75 12.16 -7.73
C GLU A 68 -7.73 12.79 -6.32
N GLY A 69 -6.55 12.90 -5.69
CA GLY A 69 -6.36 13.51 -4.38
C GLY A 69 -6.66 12.59 -3.19
N LYS A 70 -6.87 11.28 -3.42
CA LYS A 70 -7.10 10.32 -2.35
C LYS A 70 -5.82 10.13 -1.54
N LYS A 71 -6.00 9.95 -0.23
CA LYS A 71 -4.91 9.76 0.74
C LYS A 71 -4.78 8.31 1.24
N ARG A 72 -5.70 7.44 0.81
CA ARG A 72 -5.76 6.01 1.12
C ARG A 72 -6.39 5.26 -0.06
N PRO A 73 -6.12 3.96 -0.23
CA PRO A 73 -6.78 3.17 -1.26
C PRO A 73 -8.29 3.14 -1.09
N CYS A 74 -9.05 3.27 -2.18
CA CYS A 74 -10.50 3.08 -2.10
C CYS A 74 -10.85 1.58 -1.99
N CYS A 75 -11.89 1.30 -1.19
CA CYS A 75 -12.34 -0.05 -0.86
C CYS A 75 -11.31 -0.92 -0.13
N TRP A 76 -10.36 -0.30 0.58
CA TRP A 76 -9.41 -0.98 1.46
C TRP A 76 -9.82 -0.84 2.93
N ALA A 77 -9.82 -1.96 3.66
CA ALA A 77 -10.26 -2.01 5.06
C ALA A 77 -9.23 -1.41 6.05
N GLY A 78 -8.03 -1.11 5.57
CA GLY A 78 -6.91 -0.63 6.37
C GLY A 78 -5.83 -1.69 6.57
N CYS A 79 -4.58 -1.24 6.74
CA CYS A 79 -3.44 -2.08 7.01
C CYS A 79 -3.63 -2.81 8.35
N ILE A 80 -3.59 -4.14 8.29
CA ILE A 80 -3.73 -5.03 9.46
C ILE A 80 -2.44 -5.11 10.30
N HIS A 81 -1.32 -4.60 9.77
CA HIS A 81 -0.01 -4.59 10.44
C HIS A 81 0.25 -3.28 11.22
N ARG A 82 -0.76 -2.42 11.32
CA ARG A 82 -0.67 -1.17 12.10
C ARG A 82 -0.44 -1.48 13.57
N THR A 83 0.51 -0.76 14.17
CA THR A 83 0.83 -0.87 15.60
C THR A 83 -0.01 0.06 16.48
N ASP A 84 -0.60 1.11 15.89
CA ASP A 84 -1.38 2.11 16.61
C ASP A 84 -2.85 1.70 16.82
N LYS A 85 -3.33 0.69 16.09
CA LYS A 85 -4.70 0.18 16.19
C LYS A 85 -4.74 -1.32 16.01
N ALA A 86 -5.36 -2.02 16.96
CA ALA A 86 -5.63 -3.45 16.83
C ALA A 86 -6.58 -3.74 15.65
N PRO A 87 -6.35 -4.82 14.89
CA PRO A 87 -7.29 -5.29 13.87
C PRO A 87 -8.68 -5.55 14.45
N GLY A 88 -9.74 -5.25 13.70
CA GLY A 88 -11.10 -5.64 14.08
C GLY A 88 -11.24 -7.16 14.17
N ARG A 89 -12.23 -7.66 14.93
CA ARG A 89 -12.45 -9.10 15.14
C ARG A 89 -12.49 -9.91 13.84
N TRP A 90 -13.16 -9.39 12.81
CA TRP A 90 -13.23 -10.07 11.51
C TRP A 90 -11.90 -10.01 10.75
N GLN A 91 -11.15 -8.90 10.84
CA GLN A 91 -9.84 -8.75 10.20
C GLN A 91 -8.83 -9.72 10.80
N GLN A 92 -8.82 -9.84 12.13
CA GLN A 92 -7.98 -10.81 12.85
C GLN A 92 -8.26 -12.23 12.36
N ALA A 93 -9.53 -12.66 12.41
CA ALA A 93 -9.90 -14.03 12.07
C ALA A 93 -9.64 -14.39 10.59
N VAL A 94 -9.89 -13.46 9.66
CA VAL A 94 -9.86 -13.76 8.22
C VAL A 94 -8.51 -13.41 7.58
N LEU A 95 -7.99 -12.22 7.86
CA LEU A 95 -6.81 -11.68 7.15
C LEU A 95 -5.49 -12.06 7.83
N ILE A 96 -5.49 -12.25 9.16
CA ILE A 96 -4.29 -12.62 9.91
C ILE A 96 -4.29 -14.13 10.15
N ASP A 97 -5.24 -14.64 10.93
CA ASP A 97 -5.26 -16.04 11.34
C ASP A 97 -5.55 -16.99 10.16
N GLY A 98 -6.36 -16.53 9.19
CA GLY A 98 -6.69 -17.27 7.98
C GLY A 98 -5.53 -17.41 6.99
N LYS A 99 -4.56 -16.49 7.00
CA LYS A 99 -3.43 -16.49 6.05
C LYS A 99 -2.50 -17.70 6.26
N GLY A 100 -2.43 -18.22 7.49
CA GLY A 100 -1.63 -19.40 7.84
C GLY A 100 -2.22 -20.77 7.44
N LYS A 101 -3.40 -20.82 6.82
CA LYS A 101 -4.06 -22.08 6.44
C LYS A 101 -3.92 -22.46 4.95
N GLY A 102 -3.38 -21.58 4.10
CA GLY A 102 -3.32 -21.78 2.65
C GLY A 102 -1.99 -22.31 2.08
N ASP A 103 -0.93 -22.38 2.89
CA ASP A 103 0.41 -22.84 2.50
C ASP A 103 0.72 -24.27 3.01
N ARG A 104 -0.31 -25.10 3.19
CA ARG A 104 -0.17 -26.53 3.56
C ARG A 104 -0.91 -27.43 2.58
#